data_AF-A0A8S9K1L3-F1
#
_entry.id   AF-A0A8S9K1L3-F1
#
_cell.length_a   1.000
_cell.length_b   1.000
_cell.length_c   1.000
_cell.angle_alpha   90.00
_cell.angle_beta   90.00
_cell.angle_gamma   90.00
#
_symmetry.space_group_name_H-M   'P 1'
#
loop_
_entity.id
_entity.type
_entity.pdbx_description
1 polymer ?
#
loop_
_entity_poly.entity_id
_entity_poly.type
_entity_poly.pdbx_seq_one_letter_code
_entity_poly.pdbx_strand_id
1 'polypeptide(L)'
;MYLFPCINLPQKAIAAAEAAKTAPDAFYCKRLLNATGIVVVPGSGFRQVPGTWHFRCTILPQEDKIPAIVNRLTEFHKSFMDEFRD
;
A
#
# COMPACT_ATOMS: atom_id res chain seq x y z
N MET A 1 16.97 -6.92 3.27
CA MET A 1 15.84 -7.26 4.18
C MET A 1 14.54 -6.53 3.84
N TYR A 2 14.56 -5.45 3.06
CA TYR A 2 13.36 -4.67 2.73
C TYR A 2 13.12 -4.64 1.22
N LEU A 3 11.85 -4.60 0.85
CA LEU A 3 11.39 -4.20 -0.47
C LEU A 3 10.74 -2.82 -0.36
N PHE A 4 10.77 -2.05 -1.44
CA PHE A 4 10.17 -0.72 -1.50
C PHE A 4 9.36 -0.53 -2.80
N PRO A 5 8.22 -1.24 -2.96
CA PRO A 5 7.43 -1.15 -4.18
C PRO A 5 6.85 0.25 -4.38
N CYS A 6 6.88 0.73 -5.63
CA CYS A 6 6.11 1.89 -6.07
C CYS A 6 4.69 1.45 -6.42
N ILE A 7 3.70 2.24 -6.00
CA ILE A 7 2.28 2.04 -6.30
C ILE A 7 1.76 3.21 -7.12
N ASN A 8 1.24 2.93 -8.30
CA ASN A 8 0.60 3.92 -9.16
C ASN A 8 -0.85 4.10 -8.71
N LEU A 9 -1.07 5.04 -7.80
CA LEU A 9 -2.39 5.32 -7.24
C LEU A 9 -3.25 6.12 -8.25
N PRO A 10 -4.52 5.69 -8.50
CA PRO A 10 -5.46 6.47 -9.31
C PRO A 10 -5.76 7.84 -8.70
N GLN A 11 -6.15 8.81 -9.54
CA GLN A 11 -6.44 10.17 -9.08
C GLN A 11 -7.58 10.21 -8.06
N LYS A 12 -8.59 9.35 -8.21
CA LYS A 12 -9.68 9.21 -7.22
C LYS A 12 -9.17 8.76 -5.86
N ALA A 13 -8.20 7.84 -5.81
CA ALA A 13 -7.59 7.40 -4.55
C ALA A 13 -6.77 8.51 -3.89
N ILE A 14 -6.04 9.30 -4.69
CA ILE A 14 -5.29 10.46 -4.21
C ILE A 14 -6.24 11.50 -3.62
N ALA A 15 -7.33 11.83 -4.32
CA ALA A 15 -8.35 12.77 -3.83
C ALA A 15 -9.03 12.27 -2.54
N ALA A 16 -9.31 10.96 -2.43
CA ALA A 16 -9.86 10.37 -1.22
C ALA A 16 -8.90 10.47 -0.03
N ALA A 17 -7.60 10.28 -0.27
CA ALA A 17 -6.57 10.45 0.76
C ALA A 17 -6.46 11.91 1.22
N GLU A 18 -6.50 12.86 0.29
CA GLU A 18 -6.52 14.30 0.58
C GLU A 18 -7.75 14.69 1.41
N ALA A 19 -8.94 14.20 1.04
CA ALA A 19 -10.18 14.41 1.81
C ALA A 19 -10.08 13.83 3.23
N ALA A 20 -9.39 12.69 3.38
CA ALA A 20 -9.08 12.08 4.68
C ALA A 20 -7.90 12.74 5.42
N LYS A 21 -7.33 13.83 4.88
CA LYS A 21 -6.17 14.57 5.44
C LYS A 21 -4.97 13.67 5.72
N THR A 22 -4.70 12.74 4.81
CA THR A 22 -3.57 11.81 4.93
C THR A 22 -2.81 11.70 3.61
N ALA A 23 -1.53 11.30 3.68
CA ALA A 23 -0.75 11.06 2.46
C ALA A 23 -1.33 9.85 1.68
N PRO A 24 -1.36 9.87 0.34
CA PRO A 24 -1.91 8.77 -0.47
C PRO A 24 -1.33 7.38 -0.17
N ASP A 25 -0.03 7.28 0.08
CA ASP A 25 0.57 6.01 0.51
C ASP A 25 0.15 5.59 1.92
N ALA A 26 0.04 6.53 2.87
CA ALA A 26 -0.45 6.26 4.21
C ALA A 26 -1.92 5.83 4.20
N PHE A 27 -2.73 6.42 3.33
CA PHE A 27 -4.11 5.99 3.06
C PHE A 27 -4.16 4.53 2.62
N TYR A 28 -3.38 4.20 1.58
CA TYR A 28 -3.27 2.83 1.07
C TYR A 28 -2.81 1.84 2.14
N CYS A 29 -1.74 2.16 2.87
CA CYS A 29 -1.18 1.32 3.92
C CYS A 29 -2.18 1.08 5.08
N LYS A 30 -2.92 2.12 5.49
CA LYS A 30 -3.96 2.00 6.53
C LYS A 30 -5.11 1.11 6.08
N ARG A 31 -5.52 1.24 4.82
CA ARG A 31 -6.56 0.40 4.21
C ARG A 31 -6.11 -1.06 4.10
N LEU A 32 -4.86 -1.30 3.69
CA LEU A 32 -4.25 -2.63 3.64
C LEU A 32 -4.27 -3.29 5.02
N LEU A 33 -3.84 -2.56 6.05
CA LEU A 33 -3.86 -3.02 7.42
C LEU A 33 -5.27 -3.43 7.87
N ASN A 34 -6.25 -2.56 7.67
CA ASN A 34 -7.63 -2.81 8.11
C ASN A 34 -8.26 -4.01 7.40
N ALA A 35 -7.94 -4.24 6.11
CA ALA A 35 -8.52 -5.32 5.33
C ALA A 35 -7.83 -6.68 5.57
N THR A 36 -6.51 -6.69 5.79
CA THR A 36 -5.70 -7.93 5.74
C THR A 36 -4.95 -8.25 7.02
N GLY A 37 -4.82 -7.28 7.93
CA GLY A 37 -3.94 -7.34 9.09
C GLY A 37 -2.45 -7.15 8.77
N ILE A 38 -2.07 -6.92 7.50
CA ILE A 38 -0.67 -6.74 7.10
C ILE A 38 -0.20 -5.32 7.42
N VAL A 39 0.86 -5.21 8.24
CA VAL A 39 1.51 -3.94 8.57
C VAL A 39 2.66 -3.67 7.59
N VAL A 40 2.60 -2.53 6.92
CA VAL A 40 3.68 -1.97 6.08
C VAL A 40 3.93 -0.52 6.47
N VAL A 41 5.08 0.04 6.08
CA VAL A 41 5.40 1.44 6.38
C VAL A 41 5.22 2.30 5.14
N PRO A 42 4.43 3.40 5.17
CA PRO A 42 4.22 4.25 4.00
C PRO A 42 5.51 5.00 3.59
N GLY A 43 5.65 5.22 2.29
CA GLY A 43 6.79 5.89 1.66
C GLY A 43 6.96 7.36 2.05
N SER A 44 5.89 8.01 2.50
CA SER A 44 5.86 9.40 2.96
C SER A 44 6.77 9.64 4.18
N GLY A 45 7.09 8.59 4.94
CA GLY A 45 8.12 8.65 5.99
C GLY A 45 9.57 8.60 5.47
N PHE A 46 9.78 8.39 4.16
CA PHE A 46 11.07 8.07 3.56
C PHE A 46 11.38 8.92 2.32
N ARG A 47 11.61 10.23 2.47
CA ARG A 47 12.16 11.16 1.43
C ARG A 47 11.94 10.73 -0.03
N GLN A 48 10.71 10.39 -0.41
CA GLN A 48 10.40 9.85 -1.73
C GLN A 48 10.28 10.99 -2.74
N VAL A 49 10.44 10.68 -4.02
CA VAL A 49 10.30 11.68 -5.09
C VAL A 49 8.86 12.23 -5.07
N PRO A 50 8.65 13.56 -5.11
CA PRO A 50 7.31 14.12 -5.16
C PRO A 50 6.48 13.54 -6.31
N GLY A 51 5.21 13.22 -6.04
CA GLY A 51 4.30 12.61 -7.01
C GLY A 51 4.45 11.09 -7.15
N THR A 52 5.39 10.46 -6.43
CA THR A 52 5.50 9.00 -6.36
C THR A 52 5.05 8.49 -5.00
N TRP A 53 4.51 7.27 -4.96
CA TRP A 53 3.95 6.67 -3.76
C TRP A 53 4.52 5.28 -3.57
N HIS A 54 4.98 4.99 -2.36
CA HIS A 54 5.65 3.74 -2.05
C HIS A 54 5.16 3.17 -0.72
N PHE A 55 5.50 1.92 -0.47
CA PHE A 55 5.49 1.36 0.88
C PHE A 55 6.71 0.46 1.08
N ARG A 56 7.15 0.30 2.33
CA ARG A 56 8.20 -0.64 2.71
C ARG A 56 7.59 -1.89 3.31
N CYS A 57 7.99 -3.05 2.80
CA CYS A 57 7.70 -4.34 3.42
C CYS A 57 8.99 -5.15 3.67
N THR A 58 8.88 -6.20 4.48
CA THR A 58 9.99 -7.08 4.85
C THR A 58 9.87 -8.43 4.15
N ILE A 59 11.02 -9.05 3.87
CA ILE A 59 11.12 -10.45 3.41
C ILE A 59 11.51 -11.39 4.55
N LEU A 60 11.21 -11.00 5.79
CA LEU A 60 11.51 -11.74 7.01
C LEU A 60 10.48 -12.78 7.46
N PRO A 61 9.21 -12.78 6.99
CA PRO A 61 8.29 -13.89 7.27
C PRO A 61 8.87 -15.23 6.83
N GLN A 62 8.43 -16.31 7.47
CA GLN A 62 8.80 -17.66 7.05
C GLN A 62 8.40 -17.89 5.58
N GLU A 63 9.26 -18.55 4.81
CA GLU A 63 9.12 -18.68 3.35
C GLU A 63 7.81 -19.38 2.95
N ASP A 64 7.37 -20.37 3.72
CA ASP A 64 6.11 -21.08 3.58
C ASP A 64 4.86 -20.18 3.77
N LYS A 65 5.00 -19.07 4.52
CA LYS A 65 3.93 -18.09 4.75
C LYS A 65 3.89 -16.98 3.71
N ILE A 66 4.97 -16.77 2.95
CA ILE A 66 5.06 -15.70 1.94
C ILE A 66 3.92 -15.81 0.91
N PRO A 67 3.58 -17.00 0.34
CA PRO A 67 2.49 -17.12 -0.62
C PRO A 67 1.15 -16.63 -0.08
N ALA A 68 0.82 -16.94 1.18
CA ALA A 68 -0.43 -16.50 1.81
C ALA A 68 -0.48 -14.97 1.99
N ILE A 69 0.65 -14.35 2.36
CA ILE A 69 0.77 -12.89 2.50
C ILE A 69 0.62 -12.22 1.13
N VAL A 70 1.29 -12.75 0.10
CA VAL A 70 1.22 -12.23 -1.28
C VAL A 70 -0.21 -12.33 -1.82
N ASN A 71 -0.93 -13.42 -1.57
CA ASN A 71 -2.31 -13.56 -2.00
C ASN A 71 -3.23 -12.51 -1.37
N ARG A 72 -3.16 -12.32 -0.04
CA ARG A 72 -3.96 -11.29 0.67
C ARG A 72 -3.64 -9.88 0.19
N LEU A 73 -2.35 -9.58 -0.03
CA LEU A 73 -1.92 -8.29 -0.57
C LEU A 73 -2.45 -8.09 -1.99
N THR A 74 -2.42 -9.13 -2.82
CA THR A 74 -2.91 -9.09 -4.21
C THR A 74 -4.42 -8.87 -4.27
N GLU A 75 -5.19 -9.60 -3.47
CA GLU A 75 -6.65 -9.45 -3.38
C GLU A 75 -7.03 -8.04 -2.91
N PHE A 76 -6.38 -7.55 -1.85
CA PHE A 76 -6.57 -6.19 -1.39
C PHE A 76 -6.23 -5.16 -2.47
N HIS A 77 -5.08 -5.30 -3.13
CA HIS A 77 -4.63 -4.35 -4.14
C HIS A 77 -5.61 -4.28 -5.30
N LYS A 78 -6.08 -5.44 -5.80
CA LYS A 78 -7.08 -5.50 -6.88
C LYS A 78 -8.37 -4.80 -6.46
N SER A 79 -8.91 -5.16 -5.29
CA SER A 79 -10.15 -4.56 -4.75
C SER A 79 -10.02 -3.05 -4.54
N PHE A 80 -8.91 -2.58 -3.98
CA PHE A 80 -8.62 -1.16 -3.84
C PHE A 80 -8.58 -0.46 -5.21
N MET A 81 -7.90 -1.06 -6.19
CA MET A 81 -7.84 -0.50 -7.53
C MET A 81 -9.20 -0.56 -8.25
N ASP A 82 -10.04 -1.56 -8.00
CA ASP A 82 -11.41 -1.61 -8.56
C ASP A 82 -12.29 -0.48 -8.00
N GLU A 83 -12.12 -0.12 -6.71
CA GLU A 83 -12.87 0.97 -6.07
C GLU A 83 -12.50 2.36 -6.62
N PHE A 84 -11.23 2.57 -6.96
CA PHE A 84 -10.71 3.89 -7.33
C PHE A 84 -10.30 4.04 -8.80
N ARG A 85 -10.38 2.98 -9.61
CA ARG A 85 -10.12 3.13 -11.05
C ARG A 85 -11.21 3.94 -11.74
N ASP A 86 -10.81 4.54 -12.85
CA ASP A 86 -11.73 5.16 -13.81
C ASP A 86 -12.35 4.12 -14.73
#